data_AF-A0A9W8MUR7-F1
#
_entry.id   AF-A0A9W8MUR7-F1
#
_cell.length_a   1.000
_cell.length_b   1.000
_cell.length_c   1.000
_cell.angle_alpha   90.00
_cell.angle_beta   90.00
_cell.angle_gamma   90.00
#
_symmetry.space_group_name_H-M   'P 1'
#
loop_
_entity.id
_entity.type
_entity.pdbx_description
1 polymer ?
#
loop_
_entity_poly.entity_id
_entity_poly.type
_entity_poly.pdbx_seq_one_letter_code
_entity_poly.pdbx_strand_id
1 'polypeptide(L)'
;MYNGIGLTTPRGSGTSGYVVRNLSTLRVHDRKNDTSTWDAAPPKHREPDEGILEHERKRKVEIKCLELQLELEDKGTDEEEIEKQVDQLRQKLLANLSASALPSRGFKPSDTHAIAAAKKTELSKMARGE
;
A
#
# COMPACT_ATOMS: atom_id res chain seq x y z
N MET A 1 28.65 40.50 29.65
CA MET A 1 28.77 39.37 28.73
C MET A 1 27.76 38.30 29.11
N TYR A 2 26.92 37.85 28.18
CA TYR A 2 25.87 36.85 28.42
C TYR A 2 26.03 35.76 27.36
N ASN A 3 26.01 34.47 27.74
CA ASN A 3 26.25 33.34 26.82
C ASN A 3 27.54 33.48 25.95
N GLY A 4 28.60 34.09 26.50
CA GLY A 4 29.85 34.32 25.75
C GLY A 4 29.75 35.32 24.59
N ILE A 5 28.63 36.05 24.46
CA ILE A 5 28.41 37.06 23.43
C ILE A 5 28.28 38.47 24.03
N GLY A 6 28.70 39.47 23.25
CA GLY A 6 28.64 40.90 23.61
C GLY A 6 29.87 41.43 24.35
N LEU A 7 29.76 42.66 24.84
CA LEU A 7 30.83 43.34 25.59
C LEU A 7 30.87 42.89 27.07
N THR A 8 32.06 42.93 27.66
CA THR A 8 32.25 42.74 29.11
C THR A 8 31.70 43.93 29.90
N THR A 9 31.97 45.15 29.44
CA THR A 9 31.39 46.40 29.94
C THR A 9 31.08 47.36 28.79
N PRO A 10 29.96 48.12 28.84
CA PRO A 10 29.67 49.17 27.86
C PRO A 10 30.52 50.45 28.09
N ARG A 11 31.22 50.56 29.23
CA ARG A 11 32.07 51.73 29.51
C ARG A 11 33.30 51.71 28.60
N GLY A 12 33.51 52.79 27.87
CA GLY A 12 34.64 52.94 26.93
C GLY A 12 34.36 52.45 25.51
N SER A 13 33.22 51.81 25.23
CA SER A 13 32.83 51.41 23.87
C SER A 13 32.13 52.51 23.07
N GLY A 14 31.74 53.62 23.72
CA GLY A 14 31.02 54.73 23.09
C GLY A 14 29.58 54.39 22.67
N THR A 15 29.02 53.27 23.13
CA THR A 15 27.65 52.82 22.79
C THR A 15 26.89 52.32 24.03
N SER A 16 25.59 52.06 23.91
CA SER A 16 24.76 51.55 25.01
C SER A 16 25.07 50.10 25.43
N GLY A 17 25.87 49.36 24.64
CA GLY A 17 26.14 47.94 24.88
C GLY A 17 24.95 47.02 24.59
N TYR A 18 23.93 47.49 23.88
CA TYR A 18 22.77 46.68 23.49
C TYR A 18 23.15 45.66 22.42
N VAL A 19 22.85 44.38 22.66
CA VAL A 19 23.19 43.25 21.77
C VAL A 19 21.92 42.61 21.24
N VAL A 20 21.80 42.50 19.92
CA VAL A 20 20.66 41.87 19.23
C VAL A 20 21.11 40.58 18.56
N ARG A 21 20.26 39.55 18.61
CA ARG A 21 20.50 38.31 17.85
C ARG A 21 20.47 38.59 16.35
N ASN A 22 21.37 37.98 15.59
CA ASN A 22 21.30 38.06 14.13
C ASN A 22 20.08 37.25 13.64
N LEU A 23 19.20 37.87 12.84
CA LEU A 23 18.02 37.22 12.26
C LEU A 23 18.36 36.36 11.04
N SER A 24 19.49 36.66 10.39
CA SER A 24 19.95 36.01 9.15
C SER A 24 20.95 34.88 9.40
N THR A 25 21.36 34.64 10.66
CA THR A 25 22.20 33.48 10.96
C THR A 25 21.40 32.20 10.74
N LEU A 26 21.78 31.45 9.71
CA LEU A 26 21.33 30.08 9.53
C LEU A 26 21.80 29.28 10.74
N ARG A 27 20.85 28.68 11.46
CA ARG A 27 21.20 27.68 12.47
C ARG A 27 21.88 26.55 11.73
N VAL A 28 23.14 26.26 12.06
CA VAL A 28 23.76 25.00 11.69
C VAL A 28 22.94 23.95 12.42
N HIS A 29 21.97 23.38 11.71
CA HIS A 29 21.28 22.21 12.22
C HIS A 29 22.37 21.15 12.32
N ASP A 30 22.66 20.68 13.54
CA ASP A 30 23.33 19.40 13.72
C ASP A 30 22.44 18.36 13.07
N ARG A 31 22.57 18.22 11.75
CA ARG A 31 22.26 16.98 11.08
C ARG A 31 23.25 16.02 11.69
N LYS A 32 22.86 15.41 12.81
CA LYS A 32 23.33 14.06 13.10
C LYS A 32 23.10 13.32 11.79
N ASN A 33 24.17 13.12 11.03
CA ASN A 33 24.18 12.22 9.90
C ASN A 33 23.88 10.88 10.54
N ASP A 34 22.60 10.58 10.69
CA ASP A 34 22.14 9.35 11.29
C ASP A 34 22.32 8.29 10.21
N THR A 35 23.58 7.86 10.08
CA THR A 35 24.00 6.82 9.13
C THR A 35 23.28 5.51 9.43
N SER A 36 22.65 5.38 10.61
CA SER A 36 21.74 4.29 10.95
C SER A 36 20.59 4.13 9.95
N THR A 37 20.21 5.19 9.22
CA THR A 37 19.19 5.10 8.17
C THR A 37 19.68 4.31 6.95
N TRP A 38 21.00 4.29 6.70
CA TRP A 38 21.62 3.51 5.63
C TRP A 38 21.95 2.08 6.08
N ASP A 39 22.17 1.86 7.37
CA ASP A 39 22.28 0.53 8.00
C ASP A 39 20.91 -0.12 8.30
N ALA A 40 19.81 0.61 8.07
CA ALA A 40 18.48 0.08 8.26
C ALA A 40 18.23 -1.05 7.25
N ALA A 41 17.89 -2.23 7.76
CA ALA A 41 17.52 -3.35 6.91
C ALA A 41 16.40 -2.93 5.93
N PRO A 42 16.46 -3.36 4.65
CA PRO A 42 15.42 -3.07 3.70
C PRO A 42 14.04 -3.42 4.29
N PRO A 43 13.00 -2.62 4.01
CA PRO A 43 11.66 -2.90 4.51
C PRO A 43 11.28 -4.33 4.12
N LYS A 44 10.91 -5.15 5.11
CA LYS A 44 10.50 -6.54 4.86
C LYS A 44 9.31 -6.54 3.91
N HIS A 45 9.53 -6.99 2.68
CA HIS A 45 8.46 -7.29 1.74
C HIS A 45 7.67 -8.48 2.29
N ARG A 46 6.40 -8.28 2.61
CA ARG A 46 5.50 -9.38 2.95
C ARG A 46 5.16 -10.12 1.66
N GLU A 47 5.37 -11.43 1.65
CA GLU A 47 4.98 -12.25 0.52
C GLU A 47 3.45 -12.27 0.38
N PRO A 48 2.92 -12.41 -0.85
CA PRO A 48 1.50 -12.65 -1.05
C PRO A 48 1.07 -13.94 -0.34
N ASP A 49 -0.08 -13.90 0.33
CA ASP A 49 -0.64 -15.04 1.05
C ASP A 49 -1.54 -15.82 0.10
N GLU A 50 -1.22 -17.10 -0.12
CA GLU A 50 -1.96 -17.96 -1.05
C GLU A 50 -3.40 -18.20 -0.57
N GLY A 51 -3.65 -18.30 0.73
CA GLY A 51 -4.99 -18.49 1.28
C GLY A 51 -5.90 -17.29 1.02
N ILE A 52 -5.36 -16.08 1.12
CA ILE A 52 -6.12 -14.85 0.78
C ILE A 52 -6.42 -14.78 -0.72
N LEU A 53 -5.45 -15.16 -1.57
CA LEU A 53 -5.67 -15.21 -3.02
C LEU A 53 -6.73 -16.24 -3.41
N GLU A 54 -6.72 -17.42 -2.81
CA GLU A 54 -7.75 -18.45 -3.03
C GLU A 54 -9.12 -17.99 -2.56
N HIS A 55 -9.20 -17.34 -1.41
CA HIS A 55 -10.45 -16.79 -0.90
C HIS A 55 -11.03 -15.75 -1.85
N GLU A 56 -10.22 -14.83 -2.35
CA GLU A 56 -10.65 -13.85 -3.36
C GLU A 56 -11.09 -14.51 -4.68
N ARG A 57 -10.44 -15.59 -5.11
CA ARG A 57 -10.90 -16.38 -6.28
C ARG A 57 -12.27 -17.01 -6.04
N LYS A 58 -12.50 -17.64 -4.88
CA LYS A 58 -13.80 -18.23 -4.50
C LYS A 58 -14.88 -17.16 -4.38
N ARG A 59 -14.57 -16.03 -3.76
CA ARG A 59 -15.47 -14.88 -3.64
C ARG A 59 -15.96 -14.39 -5.00
N LYS A 60 -15.10 -14.33 -6.01
CA LYS A 60 -15.50 -13.96 -7.38
C LYS A 60 -16.46 -14.96 -8.02
N VAL A 61 -16.40 -16.24 -7.64
CA VAL A 61 -17.38 -17.24 -8.08
C VAL A 61 -18.74 -16.94 -7.45
N GLU A 62 -18.80 -16.76 -6.14
CA GLU A 62 -20.06 -16.48 -5.44
C GLU A 62 -20.70 -15.15 -5.87
N ILE A 63 -19.89 -14.12 -6.18
CA ILE A 63 -20.42 -12.86 -6.73
C ILE A 63 -21.17 -13.12 -8.05
N LYS A 64 -20.59 -13.92 -8.97
CA LYS A 64 -21.26 -14.26 -10.24
C LYS A 64 -22.51 -15.10 -10.04
N CYS A 65 -22.50 -16.00 -9.05
CA CYS A 65 -23.68 -16.77 -8.68
C CYS A 65 -24.81 -15.85 -8.17
N LEU A 66 -24.47 -14.87 -7.32
CA LEU A 66 -25.42 -13.88 -6.82
C LEU A 66 -25.94 -12.95 -7.93
N GLU A 67 -25.08 -12.52 -8.85
CA GLU A 67 -25.49 -11.73 -10.02
C GLU A 67 -26.53 -12.50 -10.86
N LEU A 68 -26.27 -13.77 -11.15
CA LEU A 68 -27.21 -14.63 -11.89
C LEU A 68 -28.53 -14.81 -11.12
N GLN A 69 -28.45 -15.04 -9.81
CA GLN A 69 -29.64 -15.18 -8.97
C GLN A 69 -30.53 -13.94 -9.07
N LEU A 70 -29.96 -12.74 -8.85
CA LEU A 70 -30.68 -11.47 -8.95
C LEU A 70 -31.31 -11.29 -10.34
N GLU A 71 -30.58 -11.60 -11.40
CA GLU A 71 -31.12 -11.51 -12.76
C GLU A 71 -32.31 -12.45 -13.03
N LEU A 72 -32.35 -13.63 -12.41
CA LEU A 72 -33.45 -14.58 -12.59
C LEU A 72 -34.65 -14.24 -11.69
N GLU A 73 -34.40 -13.71 -10.50
CA GLU A 73 -35.43 -13.17 -9.60
C GLU A 73 -36.14 -11.98 -10.27
N ASP A 74 -35.39 -11.05 -10.86
CA ASP A 74 -35.93 -9.90 -11.60
C ASP A 74 -36.78 -10.32 -12.82
N LYS A 75 -36.49 -11.48 -13.41
CA LYS A 75 -37.25 -12.07 -14.53
C LYS A 75 -38.50 -12.82 -14.08
N GLY A 76 -38.71 -13.00 -12.76
CA GLY A 76 -39.83 -13.75 -12.19
C GLY A 76 -39.74 -15.25 -12.44
N THR A 77 -38.52 -15.80 -12.49
CA THR A 77 -38.29 -17.25 -12.62
C THR A 77 -38.65 -17.96 -11.31
N ASP A 78 -39.05 -19.23 -11.38
CA ASP A 78 -39.40 -20.01 -10.19
C ASP A 78 -38.18 -20.33 -9.31
N GLU A 79 -38.35 -20.33 -7.99
CA GLU A 79 -37.26 -20.49 -7.01
C GLU A 79 -36.48 -21.79 -7.21
N GLU A 80 -37.16 -22.90 -7.53
CA GLU A 80 -36.49 -24.19 -7.76
C GLU A 80 -35.60 -24.19 -9.02
N GLU A 81 -36.01 -23.42 -10.03
CA GLU A 81 -35.27 -23.32 -11.29
C GLU A 81 -34.06 -22.37 -11.12
N ILE A 82 -34.22 -21.32 -10.32
CA ILE A 82 -33.12 -20.41 -9.94
C ILE A 82 -32.02 -21.18 -9.23
N GLU A 83 -32.36 -21.96 -8.20
CA GLU A 83 -31.39 -22.73 -7.43
C GLU A 83 -30.60 -23.71 -8.33
N LYS A 84 -31.29 -24.43 -9.22
CA LYS A 84 -30.66 -25.36 -10.18
C LYS A 84 -29.68 -24.63 -11.10
N GLN A 85 -30.05 -23.48 -11.66
CA GLN A 85 -29.20 -22.73 -12.59
C GLN A 85 -27.98 -22.12 -11.87
N VAL A 86 -28.18 -21.59 -10.66
CA VAL A 86 -27.10 -21.03 -9.83
C VAL A 86 -26.12 -22.12 -9.41
N ASP A 87 -26.60 -23.30 -9.00
CA ASP A 87 -25.72 -24.42 -8.62
C ASP A 87 -24.94 -24.97 -9.81
N GLN A 88 -25.57 -25.07 -10.98
CA GLN A 88 -24.86 -25.44 -12.21
C GLN A 88 -23.76 -24.43 -12.53
N LEU A 89 -24.03 -23.12 -12.39
CA LEU A 89 -23.02 -22.08 -12.58
C LEU A 89 -21.88 -22.21 -11.56
N ARG A 90 -22.22 -22.40 -10.27
CA ARG A 90 -21.25 -22.58 -9.18
C ARG A 90 -20.32 -23.74 -9.47
N GLN A 91 -20.85 -24.92 -9.81
CA GLN A 91 -20.05 -26.10 -10.15
C GLN A 91 -19.14 -25.85 -11.36
N LYS A 92 -19.65 -25.23 -12.42
CA LYS A 92 -18.86 -24.88 -13.61
C LYS A 92 -17.72 -23.92 -13.29
N LEU A 93 -17.97 -22.89 -12.47
CA LEU A 93 -16.95 -21.90 -12.12
C LEU A 93 -15.91 -22.46 -11.15
N LEU A 94 -16.31 -23.30 -10.19
CA LEU A 94 -15.39 -24.00 -9.30
C LEU A 94 -14.48 -24.98 -10.06
N ALA A 95 -15.03 -25.71 -11.04
CA ALA A 95 -14.24 -26.61 -11.89
C ALA A 95 -13.18 -25.85 -12.72
N ASN A 96 -13.51 -24.64 -13.18
CA ASN A 96 -12.59 -23.78 -13.93
C ASN A 96 -11.69 -22.89 -13.06
N LEU A 97 -11.78 -22.99 -11.73
CA LEU A 97 -11.05 -22.11 -10.81
C LEU A 97 -9.53 -22.25 -10.93
N SER A 98 -9.04 -23.47 -11.15
CA SER A 98 -7.61 -23.77 -11.32
C SER A 98 -7.04 -23.26 -12.64
N ALA A 99 -7.87 -23.18 -13.69
CA ALA A 99 -7.51 -22.65 -15.00
C ALA A 99 -7.60 -21.12 -15.08
N SER A 100 -8.26 -20.48 -14.11
CA SER A 100 -8.48 -19.04 -14.11
C SER A 100 -7.23 -18.29 -13.67
N ALA A 101 -6.56 -17.63 -14.63
CA ALA A 101 -5.41 -16.78 -14.35
C ALA A 101 -5.80 -15.59 -13.46
N LEU A 102 -4.91 -15.21 -12.55
CA LEU A 102 -5.08 -13.98 -11.77
C LEU A 102 -5.06 -12.78 -12.73
N PRO A 103 -5.95 -11.78 -12.56
CA PRO A 103 -5.90 -10.56 -13.35
C PRO A 103 -4.56 -9.85 -13.10
N SER A 104 -3.93 -9.29 -14.14
CA SER A 104 -2.66 -8.55 -14.00
C SER A 104 -2.85 -7.06 -13.73
N ARG A 105 -4.06 -6.52 -13.95
CA ARG A 105 -4.41 -5.10 -13.82
C ARG A 105 -5.83 -4.94 -13.26
N GLY A 106 -6.16 -3.72 -12.80
CA GLY A 106 -7.50 -3.37 -12.32
C GLY A 106 -7.78 -3.72 -10.86
N PHE A 107 -6.74 -3.82 -10.03
CA PHE A 107 -6.88 -4.07 -8.59
C PHE A 107 -7.43 -2.85 -7.86
N LYS A 108 -8.24 -3.10 -6.82
CA LYS A 108 -8.61 -2.05 -5.87
C LYS A 108 -7.42 -1.76 -4.95
N PRO A 109 -7.32 -0.55 -4.37
CA PRO A 109 -6.28 -0.25 -3.37
C PRO A 109 -6.28 -1.20 -2.16
N SER A 110 -7.43 -1.81 -1.87
CA SER A 110 -7.60 -2.84 -0.82
C SER A 110 -6.95 -4.18 -1.13
N ASP A 111 -6.66 -4.49 -2.40
CA ASP A 111 -6.26 -5.83 -2.85
C ASP A 111 -4.74 -6.03 -2.70
N THR A 112 -4.21 -5.77 -1.51
CA THR A 112 -2.77 -5.71 -1.21
C THR A 112 -2.03 -7.00 -1.60
N HIS A 113 -2.60 -8.17 -1.33
CA HIS A 113 -2.00 -9.46 -1.67
C HIS A 113 -2.03 -9.74 -3.18
N ALA A 114 -3.10 -9.33 -3.88
CA ALA A 114 -3.18 -9.49 -5.32
C ALA A 114 -2.18 -8.57 -6.05
N ILE A 115 -2.03 -7.33 -5.57
CA ILE A 115 -1.02 -6.38 -6.04
C ILE A 115 0.39 -6.91 -5.76
N ALA A 116 0.63 -7.48 -4.58
CA ALA A 116 1.93 -8.08 -4.22
C ALA A 116 2.26 -9.29 -5.11
N ALA A 117 1.28 -10.16 -5.38
CA ALA A 117 1.44 -11.29 -6.28
C ALA A 117 1.77 -10.84 -7.71
N ALA A 118 1.03 -9.87 -8.24
CA ALA A 118 1.30 -9.30 -9.56
C ALA A 118 2.70 -8.66 -9.64
N LYS A 119 3.11 -7.91 -8.61
CA LYS A 119 4.48 -7.36 -8.54
C LYS A 119 5.54 -8.45 -8.50
N LYS A 120 5.31 -9.55 -7.76
CA LYS A 120 6.23 -10.70 -7.70
C LYS A 120 6.37 -11.36 -9.07
N THR A 121 5.28 -11.54 -9.82
CA THR A 121 5.33 -12.10 -11.17
C THR A 121 6.02 -11.18 -12.16
N GLU A 122 5.74 -9.87 -12.13
CA GLU A 122 6.39 -8.87 -12.98
C GLU A 122 7.90 -8.78 -12.71
N LEU A 123 8.31 -8.73 -11.44
CA LEU A 123 9.72 -8.74 -11.05
C LEU A 123 10.41 -10.04 -11.49
N SER A 124 9.76 -11.19 -11.33
CA SER A 124 10.30 -12.47 -11.80
C SER A 124 10.47 -12.50 -13.30
N LYS A 125 9.53 -11.91 -14.05
CA LYS A 125 9.61 -11.79 -15.51
C LYS A 125 10.77 -10.89 -15.93
N MET A 126 10.89 -9.70 -15.33
CA MET A 126 12.00 -8.77 -15.58
C MET A 126 13.36 -9.41 -15.27
N ALA A 127 13.46 -10.20 -14.20
CA ALA A 127 14.69 -10.89 -13.83
C ALA A 127 15.09 -11.99 -14.84
N ARG A 128 14.12 -12.58 -15.56
CA ARG A 128 14.37 -13.57 -16.62
C ARG A 128 14.75 -12.93 -17.96
N GLY A 129 14.58 -11.62 -18.11
CA GLY A 129 14.88 -10.89 -19.35
C GLY A 129 13.88 -11.12 -20.49
N GLU A 130 12.64 -11.55 -20.16
CA GLU A 130 11.51 -11.70 -21.10
C GLU A 130 10.63 -10.44 -21.21
#